data_AF-A0A2N2WDG5-F1
#
_entry.id   AF-A0A2N2WDG5-F1
#
_cell.length_a   1.000
_cell.length_b   1.000
_cell.length_c   1.000
_cell.angle_alpha   90.00
_cell.angle_beta   90.00
_cell.angle_gamma   90.00
#
_symmetry.space_group_name_H-M   'P 1'
#
loop_
_entity.id
_entity.type
_entity.pdbx_description
1 polymer ?
#
loop_
_entity_poly.entity_id
_entity_poly.type
_entity_poly.pdbx_seq_one_letter_code
_entity_poly.pdbx_strand_id
1 'polypeptide(L)'
;MKQKNYIANIPEPENKRLVVIGGGFAGLKLVQKSLCRDFQIVLLDKNNYHQFQPLLYQVATAGLEPSAISFPLRKVLQKEPNIHYRMAEVSKIFPEQCEIATNIGYLKYDYLVLAMGADTNYFGQENIQR
;
A
#
# COMPACT_ATOMS: atom_id res chain seq x y z
N MET A 1 2.53 -14.39 26.98
CA MET A 1 2.02 -14.06 25.62
C MET A 1 2.26 -12.58 25.39
N LYS A 2 3.00 -12.16 24.34
CA LYS A 2 3.24 -10.73 24.08
C LYS A 2 1.93 -10.07 23.63
N GLN A 3 1.60 -8.92 24.21
CA GLN A 3 0.42 -8.15 23.86
C GLN A 3 0.51 -7.71 22.40
N LYS A 4 -0.58 -7.92 21.66
CA LYS A 4 -0.66 -7.67 20.22
C LYS A 4 -1.07 -6.22 19.99
N ASN A 5 -0.19 -5.43 19.39
CA ASN A 5 -0.45 -4.00 19.12
C ASN A 5 -1.05 -3.83 17.72
N TYR A 6 -2.19 -3.14 17.64
CA TYR A 6 -2.84 -2.80 16.37
C TYR A 6 -2.33 -1.46 15.83
N ILE A 7 -2.45 -1.26 14.52
CA ILE A 7 -2.04 -0.01 13.87
C ILE A 7 -2.82 1.18 14.45
N ALA A 8 -2.12 2.21 14.89
CA ALA A 8 -2.72 3.38 15.51
C ALA A 8 -3.49 4.30 14.53
N ASN A 9 -4.43 5.09 15.08
CA ASN A 9 -5.19 6.14 14.41
C ASN A 9 -6.07 5.66 13.23
N ILE A 10 -6.38 4.37 13.15
CA ILE A 10 -7.39 3.85 12.23
C ILE A 10 -8.64 3.60 13.08
N PRO A 11 -9.71 4.38 12.91
CA PRO A 11 -10.93 4.18 13.70
C PRO A 11 -11.55 2.83 13.39
N GLU A 12 -12.26 2.24 14.35
CA GLU A 12 -13.09 1.08 14.07
C GLU A 12 -14.10 1.42 12.96
N PRO A 13 -14.33 0.51 12.00
CA PRO A 13 -15.06 0.84 10.80
C PRO A 13 -16.57 0.76 11.08
N GLU A 14 -17.33 1.77 10.66
CA GLU A 14 -18.81 1.70 10.66
C GLU A 14 -19.33 0.74 9.58
N ASN A 15 -18.56 0.59 8.49
CA ASN A 15 -18.82 -0.31 7.37
C ASN A 15 -17.78 -1.45 7.33
N LYS A 16 -17.85 -2.33 6.32
CA LYS A 16 -16.81 -3.36 6.11
C LYS A 16 -15.44 -2.72 5.84
N ARG A 17 -14.37 -3.31 6.38
CA ARG A 17 -13.00 -2.83 6.16
C ARG A 17 -12.34 -3.55 4.99
N LEU A 18 -11.93 -2.77 3.99
CA LEU A 18 -11.12 -3.20 2.86
C LEU A 18 -9.67 -2.77 3.07
N VAL A 19 -8.76 -3.74 3.21
CA VAL A 19 -7.33 -3.48 3.26
C VAL A 19 -6.72 -3.69 1.88
N VAL A 20 -6.00 -2.70 1.38
CA VAL A 20 -5.28 -2.75 0.11
C VAL A 20 -3.79 -2.64 0.38
N ILE A 21 -3.01 -3.63 -0.07
CA ILE A 21 -1.55 -3.66 0.09
C ILE A 21 -0.90 -3.29 -1.25
N GLY A 22 -0.24 -2.14 -1.31
CA GLY A 22 0.43 -1.59 -2.48
C GLY A 22 -0.31 -0.40 -3.09
N GLY A 23 0.32 0.78 -3.05
CA GLY A 23 -0.09 2.05 -3.66
C GLY A 23 0.42 2.25 -5.09
N GLY A 24 0.72 1.16 -5.80
CA GLY A 24 1.03 1.18 -7.23
C GLY A 24 -0.21 1.46 -8.10
N PHE A 25 -0.15 1.14 -9.40
CA PHE A 25 -1.27 1.39 -10.33
C PHE A 25 -2.58 0.75 -9.90
N ALA A 26 -2.55 -0.55 -9.61
CA ALA A 26 -3.76 -1.31 -9.29
C ALA A 26 -4.40 -0.83 -7.98
N GLY A 27 -3.61 -0.74 -6.92
CA GLY A 27 -4.13 -0.34 -5.61
C GLY A 27 -4.62 1.10 -5.61
N LEU A 28 -3.84 2.04 -6.16
CA LEU A 28 -4.27 3.44 -6.22
C LEU A 28 -5.54 3.61 -7.07
N LYS A 29 -5.62 2.96 -8.22
CA LYS A 29 -6.81 3.05 -9.08
C LYS A 29 -8.04 2.42 -8.43
N LEU A 30 -7.87 1.34 -7.67
CA LEU A 30 -8.94 0.68 -6.94
C LEU A 30 -9.49 1.60 -5.85
N VAL A 31 -8.63 2.19 -5.01
CA VAL A 31 -9.09 3.06 -3.91
C VAL A 31 -9.66 4.40 -4.40
N GLN A 32 -9.28 4.86 -5.59
CA GLN A 32 -9.85 6.08 -6.20
C GLN A 32 -11.22 5.85 -6.85
N LYS A 33 -11.64 4.61 -7.12
CA LYS A 33 -13.01 4.34 -7.58
C LYS A 33 -13.98 4.58 -6.42
N SER A 34 -15.25 4.85 -6.73
CA SER A 34 -16.32 5.16 -5.78
C SER A 34 -16.68 4.05 -4.77
N LEU A 35 -15.76 3.13 -4.46
CA LEU A 35 -15.85 2.11 -3.43
C LEU A 35 -15.88 2.70 -2.00
N CYS A 36 -15.46 3.97 -1.83
CA CYS A 36 -15.42 4.66 -0.53
C CYS A 36 -16.77 4.81 0.17
N ARG A 37 -17.89 4.61 -0.55
CA ARG A 37 -19.23 4.72 0.02
C ARG A 37 -19.62 3.48 0.84
N ASP A 38 -19.12 2.31 0.45
CA ASP A 38 -19.53 1.02 1.03
C ASP A 38 -18.49 0.44 2.00
N PHE A 39 -17.27 0.98 2.02
CA PHE A 39 -16.15 0.44 2.78
C PHE A 39 -15.35 1.53 3.51
N GLN A 40 -14.84 1.19 4.71
CA GLN A 40 -13.65 1.86 5.23
C GLN A 40 -12.43 1.24 4.54
N ILE A 41 -11.66 2.05 3.81
CA ILE A 41 -10.51 1.58 3.05
C ILE A 41 -9.23 1.92 3.82
N VAL A 42 -8.34 0.94 3.99
CA VAL A 42 -6.99 1.16 4.48
C VAL A 42 -5.98 0.80 3.41
N LEU A 43 -5.28 1.80 2.86
CA LEU A 43 -4.18 1.61 1.92
C LEU A 43 -2.85 1.55 2.67
N LEU A 44 -2.12 0.46 2.49
CA LEU A 44 -0.79 0.25 3.03
C LEU A 44 0.23 0.24 1.89
N ASP A 45 1.32 0.99 2.02
CA ASP A 45 2.49 0.86 1.15
C ASP A 45 3.77 1.11 1.95
N LYS A 46 4.88 0.48 1.56
CA LYS A 46 6.19 0.71 2.18
C LYS A 46 6.74 2.11 1.87
N ASN A 47 6.30 2.71 0.76
CA ASN A 47 6.66 4.05 0.30
C ASN A 47 5.52 5.05 0.53
N ASN A 48 5.86 6.32 0.78
CA ASN A 48 4.89 7.41 0.92
C ASN A 48 4.43 8.04 -0.40
N TYR A 49 4.83 7.48 -1.54
CA TYR A 49 4.53 7.98 -2.87
C TYR A 49 4.05 6.86 -3.80
N HIS A 50 3.19 7.22 -4.74
CA HIS A 50 2.95 6.47 -5.95
C HIS A 50 4.00 6.85 -6.97
N GLN A 51 4.58 5.86 -7.64
CA GLN A 51 5.58 6.06 -8.68
C GLN A 51 5.00 5.70 -10.04
N PHE A 52 5.10 6.63 -11.00
CA PHE A 52 4.71 6.36 -12.39
C PHE A 52 5.84 5.64 -13.12
N GLN A 53 5.92 4.34 -12.86
CA GLN A 53 6.93 3.42 -13.40
C GLN A 53 7.15 3.51 -14.93
N PRO A 54 6.14 3.79 -15.78
CA PRO A 54 6.35 3.89 -17.23
C PRO A 54 7.39 4.94 -17.66
N LEU A 55 7.67 5.97 -16.85
CA LEU A 55 8.65 7.02 -17.18
C LEU A 55 10.00 6.85 -16.45
N LEU A 56 10.24 5.69 -15.81
CA LEU A 56 11.49 5.39 -15.12
C LEU A 56 12.72 5.54 -16.02
N TYR A 57 12.60 5.18 -17.30
CA TYR A 57 13.70 5.30 -18.25
C TYR A 57 14.13 6.77 -18.45
N GLN A 58 13.19 7.71 -18.44
CA GLN A 58 13.51 9.14 -18.59
C GLN A 58 14.25 9.69 -17.36
N VAL A 59 13.93 9.16 -16.17
CA VAL A 59 14.69 9.49 -14.96
C VAL A 59 16.10 8.90 -15.04
N ALA A 60 16.23 7.63 -15.46
CA ALA A 60 17.51 6.96 -15.62
C ALA A 60 18.43 7.66 -16.64
N THR A 61 17.87 8.30 -17.68
CA THR A 61 18.61 9.06 -18.68
C THR A 61 18.72 10.56 -18.36
N ALA A 62 18.40 10.99 -17.14
CA ALA A 62 18.38 12.40 -16.71
C ALA A 62 17.49 13.34 -17.56
N GLY A 63 16.51 12.78 -18.29
CA GLY A 63 15.52 13.54 -19.05
C GLY A 63 14.36 14.05 -18.19
N LEU A 64 14.14 13.45 -17.01
CA LEU A 64 13.18 13.90 -16.01
C LEU A 64 13.76 13.81 -14.60
N GLU A 65 13.37 14.75 -13.75
CA GLU A 65 13.62 14.68 -12.31
C GLU A 65 12.78 13.56 -11.66
N PRO A 66 13.31 12.81 -10.67
CA PRO A 66 12.55 11.77 -9.97
C PRO A 66 11.24 12.26 -9.35
N SER A 67 11.21 13.53 -8.92
CA SER A 67 10.02 14.18 -8.35
C SER A 67 8.90 14.36 -9.37
N ALA A 68 9.21 14.44 -10.67
CA ALA A 68 8.23 14.58 -11.74
C ALA A 68 7.36 13.33 -11.94
N ILE A 69 7.82 12.17 -11.43
CA ILE A 69 7.11 10.88 -11.55
C ILE A 69 6.65 10.31 -10.20
N SER A 70 6.79 11.07 -9.11
CA SER A 70 6.52 10.63 -7.74
C SER A 70 5.41 11.47 -7.09
N PHE A 71 4.30 10.84 -6.71
CA PHE A 71 3.10 11.52 -6.22
C PHE A 71 2.80 11.11 -4.77
N PRO A 72 2.75 12.04 -3.80
CA PRO A 72 2.52 11.69 -2.40
C PRO A 72 1.14 11.02 -2.19
N LEU A 73 1.12 9.77 -1.74
CA LEU A 73 -0.12 8.98 -1.58
C LEU A 73 -1.12 9.68 -0.64
N ARG A 74 -0.62 10.20 0.48
CA ARG A 74 -1.44 10.95 1.45
C ARG A 74 -2.15 12.14 0.79
N LYS A 75 -1.48 12.87 -0.08
CA LYS A 75 -2.04 14.06 -0.76
C LYS A 75 -3.12 13.65 -1.76
N VAL A 76 -2.91 12.55 -2.47
CA VAL A 76 -3.88 12.02 -3.44
C VAL A 76 -5.18 11.59 -2.75
N LEU A 77 -5.09 11.02 -1.54
CA LEU A 77 -6.22 10.45 -0.81
C LEU A 77 -6.85 11.39 0.23
N GLN A 78 -6.28 12.58 0.45
CA GLN A 78 -6.64 13.46 1.57
C GLN A 78 -8.11 13.93 1.59
N LYS A 79 -8.79 13.92 0.44
CA LYS A 79 -10.18 14.39 0.31
C LYS A 79 -11.21 13.31 0.62
N GLU A 80 -10.78 12.06 0.79
CA GLU A 80 -11.64 10.91 1.00
C GLU A 80 -11.64 10.52 2.49
N PRO A 81 -12.69 10.89 3.27
CA PRO A 81 -12.68 10.70 4.73
C PRO A 81 -12.66 9.22 5.14
N ASN A 82 -13.19 8.33 4.30
CA ASN A 82 -13.25 6.89 4.54
C ASN A 82 -12.01 6.13 4.06
N ILE A 83 -10.99 6.83 3.51
CA ILE A 83 -9.73 6.23 3.11
C ILE A 83 -8.63 6.62 4.11
N HIS A 84 -7.99 5.62 4.69
CA HIS A 84 -6.85 5.79 5.57
C HIS A 84 -5.58 5.27 4.88
N TYR A 85 -4.57 6.12 4.78
CA TYR A 85 -3.24 5.72 4.32
C TYR A 85 -2.31 5.48 5.52
N ARG A 86 -1.52 4.40 5.46
CA ARG A 86 -0.37 4.16 6.36
C ARG A 86 0.84 3.72 5.58
N MET A 87 1.97 4.34 5.88
CA MET A 87 3.26 3.86 5.41
C MET A 87 3.66 2.67 6.28
N ALA A 88 3.53 1.47 5.73
CA ALA A 88 3.72 0.23 6.45
C ALA A 88 4.13 -0.88 5.48
N GLU A 89 5.07 -1.71 5.93
CA GLU A 89 5.43 -2.94 5.26
C GLU A 89 4.66 -4.09 5.89
N VAL A 90 3.91 -4.83 5.06
CA VAL A 90 3.17 -6.01 5.49
C VAL A 90 4.11 -7.21 5.46
N SER A 91 4.32 -7.84 6.61
CA SER A 91 5.26 -8.96 6.76
C SER A 91 4.57 -10.32 6.73
N LYS A 92 3.28 -10.39 7.10
CA LYS A 92 2.53 -11.65 7.14
C LYS A 92 1.03 -11.44 7.02
N ILE A 93 0.37 -12.40 6.37
CA ILE A 93 -1.09 -12.50 6.29
C ILE A 93 -1.52 -13.71 7.12
N PHE A 94 -2.59 -13.54 7.91
CA PHE A 94 -3.21 -14.54 8.76
C PHE A 94 -4.66 -14.76 8.29
N PRO A 95 -4.90 -15.61 7.27
CA PRO A 95 -6.20 -15.71 6.61
C PRO A 95 -7.32 -16.19 7.55
N GLU A 96 -7.03 -17.16 8.43
CA GLU A 96 -8.00 -17.71 9.38
C GLU A 96 -8.47 -16.68 10.42
N GLN A 97 -7.65 -15.67 10.68
CA GLN A 97 -7.91 -14.60 11.64
C GLN A 97 -8.41 -13.31 10.96
N CYS A 98 -8.50 -13.32 9.63
CA CYS A 98 -8.76 -12.15 8.78
C CYS A 98 -7.91 -10.94 9.20
N GLU A 99 -6.60 -11.15 9.29
CA GLU A 99 -5.68 -10.16 9.85
C GLU A 99 -4.33 -10.16 9.13
N ILE A 100 -3.65 -9.02 9.15
CA ILE A 100 -2.28 -8.86 8.67
C ILE A 100 -1.36 -8.37 9.79
N ALA A 101 -0.08 -8.75 9.72
CA ALA A 101 0.99 -8.14 10.50
C ALA A 101 1.79 -7.16 9.63
N THR A 102 2.13 -6.03 10.22
CA THR A 102 2.98 -5.02 9.62
C THR A 102 4.10 -4.64 10.58
N ASN A 103 5.10 -3.89 10.09
CA ASN A 103 6.13 -3.30 10.94
C ASN A 103 5.61 -2.27 11.96
N ILE A 104 4.36 -1.81 11.83
CA ILE A 104 3.73 -0.83 12.74
C ILE A 104 2.53 -1.39 13.50
N GLY A 105 2.34 -2.71 13.51
CA GLY A 105 1.26 -3.39 14.22
C GLY A 105 0.37 -4.24 13.32
N TYR A 106 -0.67 -4.81 13.93
CA TYR A 106 -1.63 -5.68 13.25
C TYR A 106 -2.85 -4.90 12.76
N LEU A 107 -3.52 -5.43 11.74
CA LEU A 107 -4.76 -4.86 11.22
C LEU A 107 -5.70 -5.98 10.78
N LYS A 108 -6.93 -5.97 11.31
CA LYS A 108 -8.01 -6.84 10.83
C LYS A 108 -8.62 -6.30 9.55
N TYR A 109 -9.15 -7.18 8.73
CA TYR A 109 -9.85 -6.86 7.49
C TYR A 109 -11.11 -7.71 7.33
N ASP A 110 -12.08 -7.21 6.58
CA ASP A 110 -13.14 -8.04 6.00
C ASP A 110 -12.76 -8.50 4.60
N TYR A 111 -12.10 -7.62 3.85
CA TYR A 111 -11.60 -7.89 2.51
C TYR A 111 -10.13 -7.46 2.39
N LEU A 112 -9.34 -8.28 1.69
CA LEU A 112 -7.92 -8.03 1.45
C LEU A 112 -7.64 -8.02 -0.05
N VAL A 113 -7.01 -6.95 -0.52
CA VAL A 113 -6.53 -6.81 -1.91
C VAL A 113 -5.00 -6.75 -1.90
N LEU A 114 -4.38 -7.67 -2.63
CA LEU A 114 -2.94 -7.70 -2.86
C LEU A 114 -2.62 -6.99 -4.18
N ALA A 115 -2.00 -5.81 -4.08
CA ALA A 115 -1.64 -4.94 -5.21
C ALA A 115 -0.18 -4.45 -5.12
N MET A 116 0.69 -5.26 -4.51
CA MET A 116 2.10 -4.95 -4.22
C MET A 116 3.03 -4.99 -5.45
N GLY A 117 2.52 -5.40 -6.61
CA GLY A 117 3.32 -5.53 -7.82
C GLY A 117 4.23 -6.76 -7.77
N ALA A 118 5.39 -6.64 -8.39
CA ALA A 118 6.42 -7.67 -8.46
C ALA A 118 7.79 -7.05 -8.20
N ASP A 119 8.77 -7.90 -7.92
CA ASP A 119 10.17 -7.53 -7.80
C ASP A 119 11.00 -8.15 -8.94
N THR A 120 12.25 -7.70 -9.07
CA THR A 120 13.19 -8.20 -10.06
C THR A 120 13.59 -9.63 -9.71
N ASN A 121 13.35 -10.54 -10.65
CA ASN A 121 13.88 -11.90 -10.55
C ASN A 121 15.27 -11.95 -11.21
N TYR A 122 16.31 -12.14 -10.39
CA TYR A 122 17.69 -12.27 -10.87
C TYR A 122 18.06 -13.70 -11.32
N PHE A 123 17.12 -14.66 -11.28
CA PHE A 123 17.32 -16.05 -11.72
C PHE A 123 18.54 -16.74 -11.09
N GLY A 124 18.84 -16.45 -9.82
CA GLY A 124 19.98 -17.01 -9.08
C GLY A 124 21.33 -16.37 -9.40
N GLN A 125 21.37 -15.29 -10.19
CA GLN A 125 22.60 -14.58 -10.52
C GLN A 125 22.98 -13.57 -9.42
N GLU A 126 23.64 -14.07 -8.37
CA GLU A 126 24.06 -13.28 -7.21
C GLU A 126 24.97 -12.10 -7.57
N ASN A 127 25.71 -12.19 -8.68
CA ASN A 127 26.56 -11.12 -9.18
C ASN A 127 25.77 -9.91 -9.72
N ILE A 128 24.50 -10.10 -10.11
CA ILE A 128 23.62 -9.03 -10.62
C ILE A 128 22.74 -8.45 -9.50
N GLN A 129 22.34 -9.26 -8.52
CA GLN A 129 21.45 -8.84 -7.43
C GLN A 129 22.07 -7.81 -6.46
N ARG A 130 23.40 -7.67 -6.47
CA ARG A 130 24.18 -6.89 -5.49
C ARG A 130 23.70 -5.47 -5.24
#